data_AF-A0A7C3WD68-F1
#
_entry.id   AF-A0A7C3WD68-F1
#
_cell.length_a   1.000
_cell.length_b   1.000
_cell.length_c   1.000
_cell.angle_alpha   90.00
_cell.angle_beta   90.00
_cell.angle_gamma   90.00
#
_symmetry.space_group_name_H-M   'P 1'
#
loop_
_entity.id
_entity.type
_entity.pdbx_description
1 polymer ?
#
loop_
_entity_poly.entity_id
_entity_poly.type
_entity_poly.pdbx_seq_one_letter_code
_entity_poly.pdbx_strand_id
1 'polypeptide(L)' 'SAGPLRTLAASGISGFKGFLPVVEERAPLRRNITQEDVAGASVYLASPLASGVTGEVIHVDAGFSIMGI' A
#
# COMPACT_ATOMS: atom_id res chain seq x y z
N SER A 1 6.27 1.10 -1.88
CA SER A 1 5.39 2.16 -1.37
C SER A 1 4.06 1.56 -0.98
N ALA A 2 3.67 1.62 0.29
CA ALA A 2 2.40 1.08 0.76
C ALA A 2 1.27 2.11 0.59
N GLY A 3 0.06 1.63 0.27
CA GLY A 3 -1.14 2.45 0.29
C GLY A 3 -1.53 2.87 1.72
N PRO A 4 -2.56 3.72 1.88
CA PRO A 4 -3.02 4.16 3.19
C PRO A 4 -3.48 2.99 4.04
N LEU A 5 -2.97 2.90 5.26
CA LEU A 5 -3.29 1.85 6.21
C LEU A 5 -3.61 2.45 7.59
N ARG A 6 -4.64 1.95 8.26
CA ARG A 6 -5.03 2.42 9.60
C ARG A 6 -3.98 1.97 10.63
N THR A 7 -3.16 2.91 11.08
CA THR A 7 -2.18 2.73 12.15
C THR A 7 -2.36 3.80 13.23
N LEU A 8 -1.68 3.65 14.37
CA LEU A 8 -1.63 4.69 15.40
C LEU A 8 -1.00 5.98 14.86
N ALA A 9 0.08 5.87 14.07
CA ALA A 9 0.72 7.01 13.43
C ALA A 9 -0.24 7.74 12.47
N ALA A 10 -0.99 7.00 11.66
CA ALA A 10 -1.97 7.57 10.74
C ALA A 10 -3.15 8.26 11.45
N SER A 11 -3.45 7.87 12.70
CA SER A 11 -4.53 8.47 13.48
C SER A 11 -4.25 9.91 13.91
N GLY A 12 -2.98 10.33 13.89
CA GLY A 12 -2.58 11.72 14.14
C GLY A 12 -2.73 12.65 12.93
N ILE A 13 -3.02 12.11 11.74
CA ILE A 13 -3.14 12.90 10.51
C ILE A 13 -4.60 13.33 10.33
N SER A 14 -4.83 14.65 10.34
CA SER A 14 -6.16 15.22 10.08
C SER A 14 -6.70 14.79 8.71
N GLY A 15 -7.97 14.40 8.65
CA GLY A 15 -8.62 13.96 7.40
C GLY A 15 -8.31 12.53 6.94
N PHE A 16 -7.39 11.81 7.59
CA PHE A 16 -6.98 10.47 7.15
C PHE A 16 -8.15 9.47 7.04
N LYS A 17 -9.08 9.51 8.00
CA LYS A 17 -10.26 8.63 7.98
C LYS A 17 -11.12 8.82 6.73
N GLY A 18 -11.20 10.04 6.18
CA GLY A 18 -11.95 10.36 4.98
C GLY A 18 -11.24 9.95 3.68
N PHE A 19 -9.94 9.65 3.75
CA PHE A 19 -9.16 9.25 2.58
C PHE A 19 -9.32 7.76 2.23
N LEU A 20 -9.54 6.90 3.22
CA LEU A 20 -9.69 5.46 3.02
C LEU A 20 -10.88 5.07 2.11
N PRO A 21 -12.07 5.69 2.23
CA PRO A 21 -13.16 5.44 1.29
C PRO A 21 -12.81 5.85 -0.15
N VAL A 22 -12.02 6.91 -0.34
CA VAL A 22 -11.59 7.36 -1.68
C VAL A 22 -10.67 6.33 -2.32
N VAL A 23 -9.74 5.76 -1.55
CA VAL A 23 -8.86 4.69 -2.04
C VAL A 23 -9.65 3.44 -2.37
N GLU A 24 -10.55 3.02 -1.48
CA GLU A 24 -11.44 1.88 -1.72
C GLU A 24 -12.31 2.05 -2.96
N GLU A 25 -12.83 3.26 -3.19
CA GLU A 25 -13.62 3.55 -4.38
C GLU A 25 -12.75 3.59 -5.63
N ARG A 26 -11.58 4.24 -5.61
CA ARG A 26 -10.84 4.56 -6.86
C ARG A 26 -9.74 3.58 -7.21
N ALA A 27 -9.19 2.85 -6.26
CA ALA A 27 -8.14 1.88 -6.55
C ALA A 27 -8.67 0.80 -7.51
N PRO A 28 -7.85 0.31 -8.47
CA PRO A 28 -8.22 -0.77 -9.38
C PRO A 28 -8.79 -2.02 -8.67
N LEU A 29 -8.23 -2.41 -7.53
CA LEU A 29 -8.72 -3.57 -6.76
C LEU A 29 -9.95 -3.27 -5.89
N ARG A 30 -10.45 -2.02 -5.89
CA ARG A 30 -11.65 -1.57 -5.16
C ARG A 30 -11.66 -1.95 -3.67
N ARG A 31 -10.48 -1.86 -3.04
CA ARG A 31 -10.28 -2.15 -1.62
C ARG A 31 -9.09 -1.37 -1.09
N ASN A 32 -9.08 -1.15 0.22
CA ASN A 32 -7.87 -0.77 0.94
C ASN A 32 -6.93 -1.98 1.08
N ILE A 33 -5.64 -1.70 1.24
CA ILE A 33 -4.65 -2.73 1.57
C ILE A 33 -4.74 -3.12 3.05
N THR A 34 -4.28 -4.32 3.38
CA THR A 34 -4.13 -4.79 4.76
C THR A 34 -2.66 -4.87 5.18
N GLN A 35 -2.41 -5.18 6.45
CA GLN A 35 -1.04 -5.35 6.94
C GLN A 35 -0.39 -6.57 6.28
N GLU A 36 -1.18 -7.60 5.99
CA GLU A 36 -0.75 -8.84 5.36
C GLU A 36 -0.30 -8.62 3.91
N ASP A 37 -0.96 -7.73 3.16
CA ASP A 37 -0.52 -7.36 1.80
C ASP A 37 0.91 -6.78 1.83
N VAL A 38 1.17 -5.86 2.76
CA VAL A 38 2.49 -5.22 2.92
C VAL A 38 3.52 -6.21 3.46
N ALA A 39 3.12 -7.05 4.42
CA ALA A 39 3.98 -8.08 4.99
C ALA A 39 4.41 -9.10 3.92
N GLY A 40 3.49 -9.54 3.06
CA GLY A 40 3.79 -10.45 1.96
C GLY A 40 4.84 -9.89 0.99
N ALA A 41 4.67 -8.64 0.57
CA ALA A 41 5.65 -7.96 -0.28
C ALA A 41 7.01 -7.77 0.43
N SER A 42 6.99 -7.47 1.73
CA SER A 42 8.21 -7.32 2.54
C SER A 42 8.95 -8.65 2.69
N VAL A 43 8.24 -9.75 2.93
CA VAL A 43 8.81 -11.10 3.00
C VAL A 43 9.41 -11.49 1.65
N TYR A 44 8.72 -11.23 0.54
CA TYR A 44 9.26 -11.45 -0.80
C TYR A 44 10.60 -10.71 -0.99
N LEU A 45 10.61 -9.39 -0.73
CA LEU A 45 11.79 -8.54 -0.88
C LEU A 45 12.95 -8.94 0.03
N ALA A 46 12.67 -9.45 1.24
CA ALA A 46 13.68 -9.92 2.18
C ALA A 46 14.14 -11.37 1.92
N SER A 47 13.53 -12.08 0.96
CA SER A 47 13.81 -13.48 0.68
C SER A 47 14.74 -13.66 -0.53
N PRO A 48 15.32 -14.87 -0.71
CA PRO A 48 16.09 -15.20 -1.92
C PRO A 48 15.30 -15.07 -3.23
N LEU A 49 13.95 -15.07 -3.17
CA LEU A 49 13.08 -14.91 -4.35
C LEU A 49 13.24 -13.52 -5.01
N ALA A 50 13.71 -12.53 -4.26
CA ALA A 50 13.97 -11.18 -4.75
C ALA A 50 15.46 -10.93 -5.05
N SER A 51 16.28 -11.97 -5.20
CA SER A 51 17.74 -11.84 -5.41
C SER A 51 18.16 -11.00 -6.62
N GLY A 52 17.29 -10.85 -7.63
CA GLY A 52 17.50 -9.98 -8.79
C GLY A 52 16.84 -8.60 -8.70
N VAL A 53 16.19 -8.25 -7.59
CA VAL A 53 15.42 -7.02 -7.42
C VAL A 53 16.16 -6.06 -6.49
N THR A 54 16.63 -4.94 -7.01
CA THR A 54 17.37 -3.92 -6.25
C THR A 54 17.11 -2.52 -6.81
N GLY A 55 17.20 -1.49 -5.96
CA GLY A 55 16.93 -0.10 -6.37
C GLY A 55 15.47 0.22 -6.69
N GLU A 56 14.56 -0.74 -6.48
CA GLU A 56 13.16 -0.63 -6.89
C GLU A 56 12.22 -0.19 -5.77
N VAL A 57 11.15 0.52 -6.17
CA VAL A 57 10.03 0.86 -5.29
C VAL A 57 8.79 0.09 -5.73
N ILE A 58 8.56 -1.07 -5.11
CA ILE A 58 7.36 -1.88 -5.38
C ILE A 58 6.15 -1.23 -4.70
N HIS A 59 5.11 -0.93 -5.48
CA HIS A 59 3.84 -0.39 -4.97
C HIS A 59 2.95 -1.51 -4.43
N VAL A 60 2.46 -1.31 -3.21
CA VAL A 60 1.54 -2.21 -2.51
C VAL A 60 0.39 -1.35 -2.02
N ASP A 61 -0.47 -0.92 -2.94
CA ASP A 61 -1.46 0.13 -2.69
C ASP A 61 -2.80 -0.13 -3.40
N ALA A 62 -3.08 -1.41 -3.70
CA ALA A 62 -4.24 -1.84 -4.47
C ALA A 62 -4.31 -1.23 -5.90
N GLY A 63 -3.19 -0.73 -6.42
CA GLY A 63 -3.08 -0.08 -7.72
C GLY A 63 -3.46 1.41 -7.71
N PHE A 64 -3.58 2.03 -6.53
CA PHE A 64 -4.00 3.43 -6.43
C PHE A 64 -3.02 4.39 -7.14
N SER A 65 -1.71 4.16 -7.04
CA SER A 65 -0.66 5.00 -7.65
C SER A 65 -0.74 5.15 -9.16
N ILE A 66 -1.30 4.17 -9.88
CA ILE A 66 -1.40 4.23 -11.36
C ILE A 66 -2.64 4.97 -11.86
N MET A 67 -3.53 5.41 -10.96
CA MET A 67 -4.78 6.08 -11.34
C MET A 67 -4.56 7.50 -11.90
N GLY A 68 -3.34 8.04 -11.87
CA GLY A 68 -2.97 9.29 -12.54
C GLY A 68 -3.65 10.55 -11.99
N ILE A 69 -4.02 10.54 -10.71
CA ILE A 69 -4.64 11.67 -10.00
C ILE A 69 -3.58 12.64 -9.52
#